data_AF-A0A349X2X4-F1
#
_entry.id   AF-A0A349X2X4-F1
#
_cell.length_a   1.000
_cell.length_b   1.000
_cell.length_c   1.000
_cell.angle_alpha   90.00
_cell.angle_beta   90.00
_cell.angle_gamma   90.00
#
_symmetry.space_group_name_H-M   'P 1'
#
loop_
_entity.id
_entity.type
_entity.pdbx_description
1 polymer ?
#
loop_
_entity_poly.entity_id
_entity_poly.type
_entity_poly.pdbx_seq_one_letter_code
_entity_poly.pdbx_strand_id
1 'polypeptide(L)'
;MYKIKTHALLLVLLSFALIGCDPKTPTPETAATDTSVESESDRLNAWLEERYEEELMNSPITLTFLGRKELNDKIDDVSEAAEDEQLAWKLDSVATMKSTFDYQALSDTAKLSYDLWAYQAREAESAHKWRRHQYMFHQMDTLHAFLPTFLMSFHVVENKDDLAAYV
;
A
#
# COMPACT_ATOMS: atom_id res chain seq x y z
N MET A 1 58.39 1.97 26.43
CA MET A 1 59.13 1.21 25.41
C MET A 1 58.15 0.80 24.31
N TYR A 2 58.07 1.56 23.23
CA TYR A 2 57.43 1.13 21.99
C TYR A 2 58.22 1.79 20.85
N LYS A 3 58.91 0.97 20.05
CA LYS A 3 59.65 1.39 18.86
C LYS A 3 58.94 0.78 17.67
N ILE A 4 58.35 1.62 16.82
CA ILE A 4 58.07 1.24 15.43
C ILE A 4 58.69 2.34 14.57
N LYS A 5 59.75 1.96 13.85
CA LYS A 5 60.48 2.78 12.88
C LYS A 5 60.34 2.14 11.50
N THR A 6 59.89 2.97 10.55
CA THR A 6 60.40 3.15 9.17
C THR A 6 60.41 1.99 8.16
N HIS A 7 59.74 2.19 7.02
CA HIS A 7 60.33 2.39 5.66
C HIS A 7 59.20 2.28 4.61
N ALA A 8 58.82 3.36 3.93
CA ALA A 8 59.41 3.91 2.71
C ALA A 8 59.03 3.13 1.42
N LEU A 9 58.10 3.75 0.66
CA LEU A 9 58.14 4.03 -0.78
C LEU A 9 58.60 2.91 -1.74
N LEU A 10 57.72 2.42 -2.62
CA LEU A 10 58.12 2.11 -4.00
C LEU A 10 56.94 2.14 -4.99
N LEU A 11 57.20 2.78 -6.12
CA LEU A 11 56.33 3.18 -7.21
C LEU A 11 56.77 2.37 -8.43
N VAL A 12 55.90 1.60 -9.09
CA VAL A 12 56.19 1.00 -10.41
C VAL A 12 54.94 1.02 -11.28
N LEU A 13 55.03 1.85 -12.34
CA LEU A 13 54.22 1.84 -13.55
C LEU A 13 54.67 0.68 -14.46
N LEU A 14 53.75 -0.04 -15.09
CA LEU A 14 53.98 -0.62 -16.42
C LEU A 14 52.67 -0.80 -17.20
N SER A 15 52.54 0.00 -18.26
CA SER A 15 51.50 -0.06 -19.30
C SER A 15 51.84 -1.12 -20.35
N PHE A 16 50.81 -1.64 -21.05
CA PHE A 16 50.71 -2.12 -22.46
C PHE A 16 49.49 -3.09 -22.50
N ALA A 17 48.54 -3.10 -23.44
CA ALA A 17 48.37 -2.46 -24.74
C ALA A 17 46.90 -2.51 -25.20
N LEU A 18 46.64 -1.81 -26.30
CA LEU A 18 45.39 -1.60 -27.03
C LEU A 18 44.58 -2.87 -27.35
N ILE A 19 43.27 -2.81 -27.14
CA ILE A 19 42.26 -3.54 -27.92
C ILE A 19 41.19 -2.52 -28.34
N GLY A 20 40.84 -2.58 -29.64
CA GLY A 20 40.17 -1.55 -30.41
C GLY A 20 38.85 -1.01 -29.86
N CYS A 21 38.69 0.30 -30.03
CA CYS A 21 37.46 1.02 -29.84
C CYS A 21 36.75 1.09 -31.21
N ASP A 22 35.76 0.23 -31.43
CA ASP A 22 34.68 0.49 -32.37
C ASP A 22 33.64 1.32 -31.61
N PRO A 23 33.46 2.63 -31.88
CA PRO A 23 32.32 3.34 -31.36
C PRO A 23 31.12 2.97 -32.24
N LYS A 24 30.57 1.77 -32.02
CA LYS A 24 29.17 1.53 -32.38
C LYS A 24 28.35 2.35 -31.40
N THR A 25 28.06 3.59 -31.78
CA THR A 25 27.12 4.47 -31.10
C THR A 25 25.87 3.65 -30.79
N PRO A 26 25.53 3.42 -29.51
CA PRO A 26 24.22 2.92 -29.16
C PRO A 26 23.26 4.03 -29.57
N THR A 27 22.38 3.73 -30.51
CA THR A 27 21.22 4.59 -30.77
C THR A 27 20.44 4.64 -29.44
N PRO A 28 20.17 5.82 -28.87
CA PRO A 28 19.38 5.94 -27.66
C PRO A 28 17.90 5.76 -28.01
N GLU A 29 17.49 4.51 -28.24
CA GLU A 29 16.09 4.12 -28.44
C GLU A 29 15.65 3.19 -27.31
N THR A 30 15.92 3.59 -26.07
CA THR A 30 15.46 2.88 -24.85
C THR A 30 15.15 3.83 -23.70
N ALA A 31 15.75 5.03 -23.66
CA ALA A 31 15.54 5.97 -22.55
C ALA A 31 14.13 6.60 -22.48
N ALA A 32 13.41 6.68 -23.62
CA ALA A 32 12.07 7.27 -23.65
C ALA A 32 11.00 6.35 -23.05
N THR A 33 11.11 5.04 -23.27
CA THR A 33 10.18 4.04 -22.74
C THR A 33 10.35 3.87 -21.24
N ASP A 34 11.59 3.77 -20.74
CA ASP A 34 11.86 3.57 -19.31
C ASP A 34 11.34 4.76 -18.48
N THR A 35 11.55 5.99 -18.96
CA THR A 35 11.03 7.20 -18.28
C THR A 35 9.50 7.25 -18.28
N SER A 36 8.85 6.80 -19.36
CA SER A 36 7.39 6.76 -19.44
C SER A 36 6.78 5.69 -18.53
N VAL A 37 7.45 4.54 -18.36
CA VAL A 37 6.99 3.44 -17.51
C VAL A 37 7.03 3.83 -16.04
N GLU A 38 8.11 4.47 -15.60
CA GLU A 38 8.21 4.97 -14.23
C GLU A 38 7.16 6.07 -13.97
N SER A 39 6.98 7.00 -14.91
CA SER A 39 5.99 8.07 -14.77
C SER A 39 4.54 7.55 -14.66
N GLU A 40 4.17 6.51 -15.41
CA GLU A 40 2.83 5.92 -15.33
C GLU A 40 2.64 5.11 -14.05
N SER A 41 3.69 4.42 -13.61
CA SER A 41 3.71 3.68 -12.34
C SER A 41 3.55 4.61 -11.14
N ASP A 42 4.28 5.73 -11.11
CA ASP A 42 4.16 6.74 -10.05
C ASP A 42 2.76 7.35 -10.00
N ARG A 43 2.17 7.61 -11.18
CA ARG A 43 0.80 8.13 -11.28
C ARG A 43 -0.23 7.14 -10.74
N LEU A 44 -0.07 5.84 -11.04
CA LEU A 44 -0.92 4.80 -10.49
C LEU A 44 -0.76 4.71 -8.97
N ASN A 45 0.48 4.70 -8.46
CA ASN A 45 0.75 4.58 -7.03
C ASN A 45 0.15 5.75 -6.24
N ALA A 46 0.32 6.98 -6.73
CA ALA A 46 -0.30 8.16 -6.11
C ALA A 46 -1.83 8.06 -6.09
N TRP A 47 -2.44 7.59 -7.19
CA TRP A 47 -3.88 7.40 -7.25
C TRP A 47 -4.37 6.30 -6.30
N LEU A 48 -3.64 5.17 -6.21
CA LEU A 48 -3.97 4.08 -5.29
C LEU A 48 -3.85 4.50 -3.83
N GLU A 49 -2.85 5.31 -3.49
CA GLU A 49 -2.69 5.88 -2.15
C GLU A 49 -3.92 6.71 -1.76
N GLU A 50 -4.38 7.59 -2.63
CA GLU A 50 -5.59 8.39 -2.37
C GLU A 50 -6.83 7.51 -2.17
N ARG A 51 -7.03 6.49 -3.01
CA ARG A 51 -8.17 5.58 -2.87
C ARG A 51 -8.06 4.74 -1.60
N TYR A 52 -6.85 4.32 -1.22
CA TYR A 52 -6.63 3.59 0.02
C TYR A 52 -6.92 4.46 1.26
N GLU A 53 -6.51 5.73 1.24
CA GLU A 53 -6.87 6.67 2.31
C GLU A 53 -8.38 6.90 2.38
N GLU A 54 -9.08 7.01 1.25
CA GLU A 54 -10.55 7.05 1.22
C GLU A 54 -11.18 5.78 1.83
N GLU A 55 -10.63 4.59 1.53
CA GLU A 55 -11.06 3.31 2.10
C GLU A 55 -10.84 3.28 3.62
N LEU A 56 -9.68 3.75 4.10
CA LEU A 56 -9.37 3.83 5.53
C LEU A 56 -10.33 4.74 6.30
N MET A 57 -10.73 5.86 5.71
CA MET A 57 -11.66 6.79 6.35
C MET A 57 -13.08 6.21 6.54
N ASN A 58 -13.41 5.10 5.86
CA ASN A 58 -14.65 4.36 6.09
C ASN A 58 -14.59 3.40 7.29
N SER A 59 -13.40 3.16 7.86
CA SER A 59 -13.21 2.27 9.01
C SER A 59 -12.48 2.97 10.17
N PRO A 60 -13.22 3.70 11.02
CA PRO A 60 -12.69 4.20 12.29
C PRO A 60 -11.95 3.15 13.13
N ILE A 61 -12.43 1.90 13.15
CA ILE A 61 -11.81 0.80 13.88
C ILE A 61 -10.42 0.48 13.32
N THR A 62 -10.27 0.45 11.99
CA THR A 62 -8.97 0.26 11.33
C THR A 62 -8.03 1.43 11.63
N LEU A 63 -8.53 2.66 11.62
CA LEU A 63 -7.74 3.84 12.01
C LEU A 63 -7.19 3.69 13.44
N THR A 64 -8.02 3.28 14.40
CA THR A 64 -7.57 3.02 15.78
C THR A 64 -6.50 1.92 15.82
N PHE A 65 -6.64 0.83 15.06
CA PHE A 65 -5.59 -0.21 14.97
C PHE A 65 -4.27 0.31 14.41
N LEU A 66 -4.32 1.28 13.50
CA LEU A 66 -3.14 1.96 12.94
C LEU A 66 -2.57 3.03 13.88
N GLY A 67 -3.20 3.28 15.04
CA GLY A 67 -2.82 4.34 15.98
C GLY A 67 -3.20 5.75 15.50
N ARG A 68 -4.07 5.85 14.49
CA ARG A 68 -4.63 7.08 13.96
C ARG A 68 -5.82 7.52 14.83
N LYS A 69 -5.87 8.80 15.19
CA LYS A 69 -6.92 9.36 16.08
C LYS A 69 -8.05 10.06 15.30
N GLU A 70 -7.98 10.03 13.98
CA GLU A 70 -9.05 10.48 13.09
C GLU A 70 -10.31 9.62 13.32
N LEU A 71 -11.48 10.25 13.47
CA LEU A 71 -12.76 9.57 13.71
C LEU A 71 -12.80 8.66 14.95
N ASN A 72 -11.93 8.89 15.94
CA ASN A 72 -11.82 8.05 17.13
C ASN A 72 -13.07 8.08 18.04
N ASP A 73 -14.03 8.97 17.76
CA ASP A 73 -15.36 9.04 18.39
C ASP A 73 -16.42 8.19 17.65
N LYS A 74 -16.01 7.38 16.67
CA LYS A 74 -16.88 6.57 15.82
C LYS A 74 -16.48 5.10 15.82
N ILE A 75 -17.42 4.28 15.36
CA ILE A 75 -17.21 2.88 15.01
C ILE A 75 -17.65 2.65 13.56
N ASP A 76 -17.17 1.56 12.97
CA ASP A 76 -17.55 1.16 11.61
C ASP A 76 -19.07 0.94 11.51
N ASP A 77 -19.66 1.38 10.40
CA ASP A 77 -21.05 1.05 10.06
C ASP A 77 -21.09 -0.36 9.44
N VAL A 78 -21.60 -1.31 10.22
CA VAL A 78 -21.73 -2.73 9.83
C VAL A 78 -23.10 -3.05 9.23
N SER A 79 -23.85 -2.03 8.79
CA SER A 79 -25.12 -2.24 8.11
C SER A 79 -24.92 -2.76 6.69
N GLU A 80 -25.89 -3.54 6.20
CA GLU A 80 -25.89 -4.01 4.82
C GLU A 80 -25.88 -2.87 3.79
N ALA A 81 -26.43 -1.70 4.13
CA ALA A 81 -26.41 -0.53 3.27
C ALA A 81 -24.98 0.04 3.13
N ALA A 82 -24.25 0.14 4.24
CA ALA A 82 -22.85 0.54 4.22
C ALA A 82 -21.98 -0.47 3.45
N GLU A 83 -22.22 -1.78 3.63
CA GLU A 83 -21.56 -2.82 2.84
C GLU A 83 -21.84 -2.67 1.32
N ASP A 84 -23.08 -2.37 0.94
CA ASP A 84 -23.47 -2.15 -0.46
C ASP A 84 -22.73 -0.92 -1.04
N GLU A 85 -22.68 0.18 -0.29
CA GLU A 85 -21.99 1.42 -0.67
C GLU A 85 -20.48 1.21 -0.83
N GLN A 86 -19.85 0.53 0.12
CA GLN A 86 -18.41 0.22 0.07
C GLN A 86 -18.06 -0.67 -1.13
N LEU A 87 -18.87 -1.71 -1.40
CA LEU A 87 -18.66 -2.56 -2.56
C LEU A 87 -18.82 -1.78 -3.87
N ALA A 88 -19.88 -0.95 -3.97
CA ALA A 88 -20.11 -0.13 -5.15
C ALA A 88 -18.95 0.83 -5.42
N TRP A 89 -18.46 1.50 -4.38
CA TRP A 89 -17.28 2.37 -4.46
C TRP A 89 -16.03 1.59 -4.90
N LYS A 90 -15.77 0.40 -4.34
CA LYS A 90 -14.60 -0.41 -4.72
C LYS A 90 -14.67 -0.85 -6.18
N LEU A 91 -15.83 -1.28 -6.66
CA LEU A 91 -16.03 -1.67 -8.05
C LEU A 91 -15.86 -0.49 -9.01
N ASP A 92 -16.38 0.68 -8.66
CA ASP A 92 -16.21 1.91 -9.45
C ASP A 92 -14.75 2.37 -9.49
N SER A 93 -14.02 2.26 -8.38
CA SER A 93 -12.59 2.55 -8.35
C SER A 93 -11.81 1.65 -9.32
N VAL A 94 -12.13 0.35 -9.40
CA VAL A 94 -11.49 -0.57 -10.34
C VAL A 94 -11.84 -0.24 -11.79
N ALA A 95 -13.09 0.15 -12.07
CA ALA A 95 -13.49 0.59 -13.40
C ALA A 95 -12.70 1.84 -13.83
N THR A 96 -12.61 2.83 -12.93
CA THR A 96 -11.81 4.06 -13.12
C THR A 96 -10.33 3.75 -13.34
N MET A 97 -9.75 2.87 -12.53
CA MET A 97 -8.36 2.43 -12.67
C MET A 97 -8.12 1.83 -14.07
N LYS A 98 -8.98 0.90 -14.50
CA LYS A 98 -8.90 0.22 -15.80
C LYS A 98 -9.05 1.16 -17.00
N SER A 99 -9.81 2.25 -16.86
CA SER A 99 -9.99 3.23 -17.94
C SER A 99 -8.92 4.31 -17.98
N THR A 100 -8.19 4.53 -16.88
CA THR A 100 -7.29 5.68 -16.71
C THR A 100 -5.83 5.33 -16.96
N PHE A 101 -5.40 4.13 -16.58
CA PHE A 101 -3.99 3.71 -16.60
C PHE A 101 -3.73 2.68 -17.70
N ASP A 102 -2.63 2.86 -18.43
CA ASP A 102 -2.18 1.85 -19.40
C ASP A 102 -1.38 0.75 -18.70
N TYR A 103 -1.99 -0.43 -18.55
CA TYR A 103 -1.37 -1.58 -17.91
C TYR A 103 -0.02 -1.98 -18.54
N GLN A 104 0.17 -1.81 -19.85
CA GLN A 104 1.43 -2.18 -20.51
C GLN A 104 2.57 -1.20 -20.20
N ALA A 105 2.22 0.05 -19.87
CA ALA A 105 3.15 1.08 -19.45
C ALA A 105 3.47 1.03 -17.94
N LEU A 106 3.01 0.02 -17.20
CA LEU A 106 3.35 -0.15 -15.78
C LEU A 106 4.59 -1.02 -15.57
N SER A 107 5.39 -0.67 -14.56
CA SER A 107 6.44 -1.54 -14.01
C SER A 107 5.83 -2.82 -13.42
N ASP A 108 6.63 -3.88 -13.26
CA ASP A 108 6.12 -5.16 -12.74
C ASP A 108 5.53 -5.03 -11.31
N THR A 109 6.10 -4.17 -10.47
CA THR A 109 5.57 -3.87 -9.13
C THR A 109 4.25 -3.10 -9.19
N ALA A 110 4.13 -2.15 -10.10
CA ALA A 110 2.89 -1.39 -10.29
C ALA A 110 1.77 -2.28 -10.86
N LYS A 111 2.10 -3.20 -11.78
CA LYS A 111 1.18 -4.24 -12.26
C LYS A 111 0.67 -5.13 -11.14
N LEU A 112 1.55 -5.53 -10.21
CA LEU A 112 1.12 -6.31 -9.04
C LEU A 112 0.12 -5.53 -8.18
N SER A 113 0.38 -4.23 -7.93
CA SER A 113 -0.51 -3.38 -7.13
C SER A 113 -1.87 -3.18 -7.83
N TYR A 114 -1.84 -2.97 -9.14
CA TYR A 114 -3.03 -2.91 -10.00
C TYR A 114 -3.86 -4.20 -9.91
N ASP A 115 -3.21 -5.35 -10.08
CA ASP A 115 -3.86 -6.65 -10.06
C ASP A 115 -4.43 -6.97 -8.68
N LEU A 116 -3.73 -6.62 -7.61
CA LEU A 116 -4.19 -6.79 -6.24
C LEU A 116 -5.44 -5.98 -5.96
N TRP A 117 -5.47 -4.70 -6.37
CA TRP A 117 -6.64 -3.85 -6.21
C TRP A 117 -7.88 -4.43 -6.93
N ALA A 118 -7.70 -4.88 -8.17
CA ALA A 118 -8.75 -5.53 -8.95
C ALA A 118 -9.16 -6.91 -8.40
N TYR A 119 -8.24 -7.63 -7.77
CA TYR A 119 -8.51 -8.92 -7.13
C TYR A 119 -9.37 -8.74 -5.88
N GLN A 120 -9.00 -7.82 -4.99
CA GLN A 120 -9.76 -7.54 -3.76
C GLN A 120 -11.22 -7.17 -4.05
N ALA A 121 -11.46 -6.33 -5.06
CA ALA A 121 -12.82 -5.96 -5.46
C ALA A 121 -13.64 -7.16 -5.94
N ARG A 122 -13.02 -8.07 -6.71
CA ARG A 122 -13.68 -9.28 -7.22
C ARG A 122 -13.98 -10.28 -6.11
N GLU A 123 -13.08 -10.41 -5.15
CA GLU A 123 -13.30 -11.23 -3.95
C GLU A 123 -14.46 -10.66 -3.12
N ALA A 124 -14.48 -9.34 -2.90
CA ALA A 124 -15.57 -8.67 -2.19
C ALA A 124 -16.92 -8.88 -2.89
N GLU A 125 -16.99 -8.69 -4.22
CA GLU A 125 -18.20 -8.95 -5.02
C GLU A 125 -18.64 -10.42 -4.93
N SER A 126 -17.68 -11.35 -5.01
CA SER A 126 -17.95 -12.79 -4.95
C SER A 126 -18.46 -13.23 -3.58
N ALA A 127 -17.95 -12.62 -2.51
CA ALA A 127 -18.35 -12.85 -1.13
C ALA A 127 -19.70 -12.19 -0.80
N HIS A 128 -20.01 -11.05 -1.42
CA HIS A 128 -21.18 -10.24 -1.10
C HIS A 128 -22.51 -11.01 -1.20
N LYS A 129 -22.67 -11.85 -2.23
CA LYS A 129 -23.86 -12.71 -2.38
C LYS A 129 -24.04 -13.70 -1.22
N TRP A 130 -22.97 -13.98 -0.48
CA TRP A 130 -22.96 -14.89 0.67
C TRP A 130 -22.99 -14.17 2.02
N ARG A 131 -23.13 -12.83 2.08
CA ARG A 131 -23.03 -12.04 3.32
C ARG A 131 -23.88 -12.53 4.50
N ARG A 132 -25.05 -13.11 4.22
CA ARG A 132 -25.96 -13.69 5.24
C ARG A 132 -25.72 -15.17 5.59
N HIS A 133 -24.65 -15.77 5.09
CA HIS A 133 -24.32 -17.19 5.33
C HIS A 133 -23.26 -17.37 6.44
N GLN A 134 -23.00 -16.32 7.21
CA GLN A 134 -22.13 -16.37 8.39
C GLN A 134 -22.95 -16.67 9.65
N TYR A 135 -22.31 -17.30 10.64
CA TYR A 135 -22.91 -17.45 11.97
C TYR A 135 -22.87 -16.11 12.70
N MET A 136 -24.04 -15.52 12.99
CA MET A 136 -24.11 -14.26 13.74
C MET A 136 -23.52 -14.37 15.17
N PHE A 137 -23.56 -15.58 15.75
CA PHE A 137 -23.03 -15.88 17.08
C PHE A 137 -22.23 -17.19 17.06
N HIS A 138 -20.98 -17.14 17.52
CA HIS A 138 -20.09 -18.27 17.75
C HIS A 138 -18.97 -17.88 18.72
N GLN A 139 -18.25 -18.88 19.23
CA GLN A 139 -17.29 -18.76 20.33
C GLN A 139 -15.91 -18.16 19.97
N MET A 140 -15.67 -17.83 18.70
CA MET A 140 -14.34 -17.38 18.22
C MET A 140 -14.31 -15.86 18.08
N ASP A 141 -14.87 -15.34 16.99
CA ASP A 141 -14.73 -13.94 16.59
C ASP A 141 -16.09 -13.38 16.20
N THR A 142 -16.79 -12.77 17.15
CA THR A 142 -18.11 -12.18 16.90
C THR A 142 -18.19 -10.76 17.44
N LEU A 143 -18.98 -9.93 16.75
CA LEU A 143 -19.03 -8.49 16.99
C LEU A 143 -19.33 -8.13 18.46
N HIS A 144 -20.18 -8.91 19.12
CA HIS A 144 -20.55 -8.69 20.52
C HIS A 144 -19.40 -8.88 21.51
N ALA A 145 -18.42 -9.74 21.20
CA ALA A 145 -17.22 -9.93 22.01
C ALA A 145 -16.07 -9.03 21.52
N PHE A 146 -15.99 -8.80 20.21
CA PHE A 146 -14.97 -7.97 19.58
C PHE A 146 -14.99 -6.53 20.08
N LEU A 147 -16.14 -5.85 20.08
CA LEU A 147 -16.22 -4.42 20.42
C LEU A 147 -15.72 -4.11 21.86
N PRO A 148 -16.14 -4.85 22.91
CA PRO A 148 -15.58 -4.65 24.24
C PRO A 148 -14.07 -4.88 24.31
N THR A 149 -13.55 -5.94 23.66
CA THR A 149 -12.11 -6.22 23.63
C THR A 149 -11.34 -5.14 22.88
N PHE A 150 -11.88 -4.66 21.76
CA PHE A 150 -11.35 -3.55 20.98
C PHE A 150 -11.22 -2.29 21.83
N LEU A 151 -12.32 -1.85 22.46
CA LEU A 151 -12.32 -0.65 23.30
C LEU A 151 -11.32 -0.77 24.45
N MET A 152 -11.24 -1.94 25.09
CA MET A 152 -10.35 -2.14 26.24
C MET A 152 -8.87 -2.21 25.87
N SER A 153 -8.55 -2.63 24.65
CA SER A 153 -7.16 -2.99 24.26
C SER A 153 -6.54 -2.02 23.26
N PHE A 154 -7.35 -1.37 22.42
CA PHE A 154 -6.87 -0.56 21.30
C PHE A 154 -7.36 0.89 21.35
N HIS A 155 -8.52 1.16 21.94
CA HIS A 155 -9.02 2.53 22.13
C HIS A 155 -8.36 3.20 23.35
N VAL A 156 -7.15 3.75 23.13
CA VAL A 156 -6.32 4.31 24.21
C VAL A 156 -6.87 5.65 24.69
N VAL A 157 -6.98 5.80 26.01
CA VAL A 157 -7.39 7.04 26.67
C VAL A 157 -6.20 7.69 27.37
N GLU A 158 -5.65 8.77 26.80
CA GLU A 158 -4.50 9.49 27.37
C GLU A 158 -4.90 10.85 27.95
N ASN A 159 -5.97 11.45 27.42
CA ASN A 159 -6.45 12.77 27.81
C ASN A 159 -7.99 12.83 27.86
N LYS A 160 -8.51 14.01 28.19
CA LYS A 160 -9.96 14.22 28.35
C LYS A 160 -10.74 14.06 27.04
N ASP A 161 -10.15 14.44 25.91
CA ASP A 161 -10.79 14.34 24.60
C ASP A 161 -10.86 12.87 24.16
N ASP A 162 -9.81 12.08 24.42
CA ASP A 162 -9.84 10.63 24.19
C ASP A 162 -10.93 9.95 25.05
N LEU A 163 -11.08 10.37 26.32
CA LEU A 163 -12.14 9.86 27.18
C LEU A 163 -13.54 10.24 26.65
N ALA A 164 -13.69 11.43 26.07
CA ALA A 164 -14.94 11.84 25.45
C ALA A 164 -15.25 11.03 24.18
N ALA A 165 -14.23 10.65 23.41
CA ALA A 165 -14.37 9.79 22.24
C ALA A 165 -14.69 8.32 22.59
N TYR A 166 -14.30 7.87 23.79
CA TYR A 166 -14.56 6.50 24.27
C TYR A 166 -16.02 6.25 24.67
N VAL A 167 -16.77 7.29 25.06
CA VAL A 167 -18.12 7.22 25.68
C VAL A 167 -19.21 7.50 24.66
#